data_AF-A0AAV7IHW2-F1
#
_entry.id   AF-A0AAV7IHW2-F1
#
_cell.length_a   1.000
_cell.length_b   1.000
_cell.length_c   1.000
_cell.angle_alpha   90.00
_cell.angle_beta   90.00
_cell.angle_gamma   90.00
#
_symmetry.space_group_name_H-M   'P 1'
#
loop_
_entity.id
_entity.type
_entity.pdbx_description
1 polymer ?
#
loop_
_entity_poly.entity_id
_entity_poly.type
_entity_poly.pdbx_seq_one_letter_code
_entity_poly.pdbx_strand_id
1 'polypeptide(L)'
;MSKLLNLENLCSYADNAFGENNWSYTITNQVIDYVDETETTIAISCTTSTKFYVTNNLCRESIGTSTIVSDDKLNAFRQVRQTSFRESLQKYIDVFKKIRSEIEKESRDYKSKKRCRNFGERKVYF
;
A
#
# COMPACT_ATOMS: atom_id res chain seq x y z
N MET A 1 7.05 -14.44 -1.43
CA MET A 1 7.11 -13.04 -0.96
C MET A 1 6.94 -12.13 -2.18
N SER A 2 6.00 -11.19 -2.14
CA SER A 2 5.92 -10.15 -3.17
C SER A 2 7.17 -9.26 -3.07
N LYS A 3 7.80 -8.96 -4.22
CA LYS A 3 8.95 -8.07 -4.28
C LYS A 3 8.51 -6.66 -3.88
N LEU A 4 9.12 -6.08 -2.85
CA LEU A 4 8.90 -4.68 -2.50
C LEU A 4 9.37 -3.79 -3.66
N LEU A 5 8.48 -2.93 -4.16
CA LEU A 5 8.84 -1.89 -5.12
C LEU A 5 9.82 -0.90 -4.47
N ASN A 6 10.59 -0.15 -5.27
CA ASN A 6 11.34 0.99 -4.74
C ASN A 6 10.36 2.10 -4.33
N LEU A 7 10.84 3.08 -3.54
CA LEU A 7 9.95 4.11 -3.01
C LEU A 7 9.41 5.04 -4.12
N GLU A 8 10.24 5.37 -5.11
CA GLU A 8 9.85 6.20 -6.26
C GLU A 8 8.67 5.59 -7.02
N ASN A 9 8.74 4.30 -7.37
CA ASN A 9 7.66 3.60 -8.05
C ASN A 9 6.38 3.54 -7.20
N LEU A 10 6.49 3.49 -5.87
CA LEU A 10 5.34 3.49 -4.98
C LEU A 10 4.67 4.86 -4.92
N CYS A 11 5.45 5.94 -4.84
CA CYS A 11 4.93 7.30 -4.91
C CYS A 11 4.27 7.54 -6.26
N SER A 12 4.93 7.22 -7.37
CA SER A 12 4.33 7.35 -8.71
C SER A 12 3.07 6.50 -8.86
N TYR A 13 3.01 5.32 -8.24
CA TYR A 13 1.77 4.54 -8.24
C TYR A 13 0.66 5.26 -7.47
N ALA A 14 0.96 5.80 -6.29
CA ALA A 14 0.00 6.56 -5.49
C ALA A 14 -0.46 7.83 -6.21
N ASP A 15 0.43 8.55 -6.88
CA ASP A 15 0.10 9.73 -7.71
C ASP A 15 -0.87 9.34 -8.84
N ASN A 16 -0.63 8.22 -9.51
CA ASN A 16 -1.53 7.72 -10.55
C ASN A 16 -2.87 7.19 -9.99
N ALA A 17 -2.87 6.64 -8.78
CA ALA A 17 -4.04 6.04 -8.17
C ALA A 17 -4.98 7.07 -7.52
N PHE A 18 -4.40 8.09 -6.88
CA PHE A 18 -5.12 9.08 -6.07
C PHE A 18 -5.10 10.48 -6.71
N GLY A 19 -4.07 10.80 -7.49
CA GLY A 19 -3.75 12.13 -8.01
C GLY A 19 -2.58 12.76 -7.24
N GLU A 20 -1.65 13.41 -7.94
CA GLU A 20 -0.37 13.92 -7.40
C GLU A 20 -0.48 14.86 -6.18
N ASN A 21 -1.63 15.50 -5.97
CA ASN A 21 -1.90 16.38 -4.82
C ASN A 21 -3.09 15.94 -3.96
N ASN A 22 -3.55 14.71 -4.17
CA ASN A 22 -4.75 14.16 -3.56
C ASN A 22 -4.46 13.12 -2.48
N TRP A 23 -3.18 12.89 -2.19
CA TRP A 23 -2.78 12.05 -1.09
C TRP A 23 -1.58 12.64 -0.37
N SER A 24 -1.48 12.32 0.90
CA SER A 24 -0.33 12.67 1.72
C SER A 24 -0.14 11.60 2.79
N TYR A 25 0.99 11.66 3.48
CA TYR A 25 1.28 10.74 4.56
C TYR A 25 1.96 11.43 5.73
N THR A 26 1.83 10.82 6.91
CA THR A 26 2.59 11.20 8.09
C THR A 26 3.05 9.93 8.79
N ILE A 27 4.35 9.82 9.02
CA ILE A 27 4.90 8.77 9.87
C ILE A 27 4.52 9.11 11.31
N THR A 28 3.62 8.32 11.91
CA THR A 28 3.14 8.55 13.28
C THR A 28 4.10 8.00 14.31
N ASN A 29 4.77 6.91 13.98
CA ASN A 29 5.76 6.29 14.85
C ASN A 29 6.79 5.53 14.01
N GLN A 30 8.05 5.56 14.43
CA GLN A 30 9.10 4.74 13.84
C GLN A 30 10.09 4.29 14.91
N VAL A 31 10.03 3.00 15.24
CA VAL A 31 10.73 2.40 16.38
C VAL A 31 11.70 1.34 15.88
N ILE A 32 12.89 1.33 16.47
CA ILE A 32 13.82 0.21 16.32
C ILE A 32 13.43 -0.84 17.36
N ASP A 33 12.98 -2.00 16.90
CA ASP A 33 12.45 -3.04 17.77
C ASP A 33 13.56 -3.88 18.40
N TYR A 34 14.64 -4.08 17.64
CA TYR A 34 15.75 -4.94 17.99
C TYR A 34 17.03 -4.50 17.30
N VAL A 35 18.15 -4.59 18.02
CA VAL A 35 19.51 -4.42 17.50
C VAL A 35 20.36 -5.56 18.06
N ASP A 36 20.89 -6.39 17.17
CA ASP A 36 21.93 -7.38 17.48
C ASP A 36 23.23 -6.96 16.81
N GLU A 37 24.33 -7.00 17.52
CA GLU A 37 25.63 -6.63 16.98
C GLU A 37 26.64 -7.73 17.27
N THR A 38 27.30 -8.17 16.19
CA THR A 38 28.47 -9.04 16.22
C THR A 38 29.70 -8.25 15.78
N GLU A 39 30.88 -8.86 15.84
CA GLU A 39 32.13 -8.21 15.39
C GLU A 39 32.08 -7.76 13.92
N THR A 40 31.34 -8.47 13.08
CA THR A 40 31.34 -8.26 11.61
C THR A 40 30.02 -7.74 11.07
N THR A 41 28.91 -7.91 11.79
CA THR A 41 27.57 -7.57 11.27
C THR A 41 26.66 -7.03 12.36
N ILE A 42 25.67 -6.25 11.94
CA ILE A 42 24.56 -5.77 12.75
C ILE A 42 23.24 -6.28 12.14
N ALA A 43 22.35 -6.78 12.98
CA ALA A 43 20.97 -7.11 12.63
C ALA A 43 20.04 -6.11 13.30
N ILE A 44 19.26 -5.37 12.50
CA ILE A 44 18.36 -4.32 13.01
C ILE A 44 16.95 -4.60 12.52
N SER A 45 15.97 -4.53 13.42
CA SER A 45 14.55 -4.51 13.08
C SER A 45 13.94 -3.14 13.32
N CYS A 46 13.04 -2.70 12.44
CA CYS A 46 12.31 -1.45 12.58
C CYS A 46 10.84 -1.63 12.22
N THR A 47 9.98 -1.04 13.02
CA THR A 47 8.55 -0.92 12.78
C THR A 47 8.18 0.54 12.54
N THR A 48 7.40 0.79 11.48
CA THR A 48 6.92 2.13 11.10
C THR A 48 5.40 2.11 10.97
N SER A 49 4.74 2.93 11.77
CA SER A 49 3.33 3.25 11.64
C SER A 49 3.19 4.52 10.80
N THR A 50 2.35 4.46 9.77
CA THR A 50 2.12 5.57 8.85
C THR A 50 0.62 5.79 8.67
N LYS A 51 0.18 7.04 8.82
CA LYS A 51 -1.15 7.47 8.41
C LYS A 51 -1.10 8.00 6.99
N PHE A 52 -1.95 7.46 6.14
CA PHE A 52 -2.16 7.91 4.77
C PHE A 52 -3.49 8.63 4.67
N TYR A 53 -3.46 9.81 4.07
CA TYR A 53 -4.62 10.66 3.81
C TYR A 53 -4.88 10.69 2.31
N VAL A 54 -6.14 10.52 1.91
CA VAL A 54 -6.60 10.72 0.54
C VAL A 54 -7.75 11.74 0.57
N THR A 55 -7.91 12.54 -0.49
CA THR A 55 -8.98 13.55 -0.60
C THR A 55 -10.34 12.97 -0.19
N ASN A 56 -11.16 13.77 0.51
CA ASN A 56 -12.41 13.39 1.20
C ASN A 56 -12.24 12.89 2.65
N ASN A 57 -11.22 13.35 3.37
CA ASN A 57 -10.97 13.01 4.79
C ASN A 57 -10.81 11.50 5.07
N LEU A 58 -10.52 10.69 4.05
CA LEU A 58 -10.25 9.28 4.24
C LEU A 58 -8.83 9.12 4.78
N CYS A 59 -8.74 8.70 6.04
CA CYS A 59 -7.47 8.39 6.69
C CYS A 59 -7.41 6.89 6.99
N ARG A 60 -6.27 6.26 6.70
CA ARG A 60 -6.00 4.89 7.12
C ARG A 60 -4.56 4.76 7.61
N GLU A 61 -4.40 4.06 8.72
CA GLU A 61 -3.10 3.70 9.24
C GLU A 61 -2.64 2.35 8.65
N SER A 62 -1.35 2.26 8.36
CA SER A 62 -0.68 1.06 7.89
C SER A 62 0.63 0.87 8.64
N ILE A 63 0.99 -0.38 8.88
CA ILE A 63 2.20 -0.75 9.62
C ILE A 63 3.14 -1.52 8.70
N GLY A 64 4.37 -1.04 8.63
CA GLY A 64 5.46 -1.72 7.94
C GLY A 64 6.58 -2.06 8.91
N THR A 65 7.23 -3.17 8.64
CA THR A 65 8.25 -3.84 9.43
C THR A 65 9.38 -4.22 8.50
N SER A 66 10.61 -4.15 8.97
CA SER A 66 11.73 -4.67 8.20
C SER A 66 12.86 -5.08 9.12
N THR A 67 13.55 -6.14 8.73
CA THR A 67 14.80 -6.58 9.36
C THR A 67 15.91 -6.51 8.32
N ILE A 68 17.03 -5.90 8.67
CA ILE A 68 18.23 -5.82 7.83
C ILE A 68 19.40 -6.39 8.61
N VAL A 69 20.19 -7.23 7.93
CA VAL A 69 21.49 -7.70 8.38
C VAL A 69 22.54 -7.08 7.46
N SER A 70 23.52 -6.38 8.01
CA SER A 70 24.55 -5.69 7.24
C SER A 70 25.85 -5.58 8.03
N ASP A 71 26.96 -5.50 7.32
CA ASP A 71 28.29 -5.13 7.82
C ASP A 71 28.47 -3.60 7.98
N ASP A 72 27.74 -2.79 7.20
CA ASP A 72 27.72 -1.33 7.29
C ASP A 72 26.66 -0.84 8.29
N LYS A 73 27.11 -0.63 9.54
CA LYS A 73 26.25 -0.21 10.65
C LYS A 73 25.48 1.08 10.38
N LEU A 74 26.15 2.11 9.85
CA LEU A 74 25.53 3.42 9.63
C LEU A 74 24.44 3.32 8.57
N ASN A 75 24.70 2.57 7.50
CA ASN A 75 23.74 2.40 6.43
C ASN A 75 22.59 1.46 6.83
N ALA A 76 22.83 0.47 7.69
CA ALA A 76 21.81 -0.44 8.20
C ALA A 76 20.65 0.30 8.87
N PHE A 77 20.94 1.28 9.75
CA PHE A 77 19.90 2.09 10.40
C PHE A 77 19.06 2.91 9.41
N ARG A 78 19.71 3.46 8.37
CA ARG A 78 19.01 4.21 7.33
C ARG A 78 18.13 3.29 6.49
N GLN A 79 18.69 2.18 6.02
CA GLN A 79 17.98 1.24 5.16
C GLN A 79 16.79 0.59 5.86
N VAL A 80 16.93 0.23 7.15
CA VAL A 80 15.85 -0.45 7.88
C VAL A 80 14.66 0.49 8.06
N ARG A 81 14.90 1.76 8.40
CA ARG A 81 13.84 2.78 8.50
C ARG A 81 13.16 3.07 7.16
N GLN A 82 13.93 3.16 6.09
CA GLN A 82 13.38 3.36 4.74
C GLN A 82 12.57 2.15 4.29
N THR A 83 13.04 0.94 4.58
CA THR A 83 12.38 -0.30 4.17
C THR A 83 11.09 -0.56 4.93
N SER A 84 11.07 -0.30 6.25
CA SER A 84 9.85 -0.42 7.05
C SER A 84 8.77 0.57 6.59
N PHE A 85 9.13 1.82 6.30
CA PHE A 85 8.19 2.79 5.71
C PHE A 85 7.67 2.32 4.34
N ARG A 86 8.58 1.84 3.47
CA ARG A 86 8.24 1.34 2.14
C ARG A 86 7.26 0.17 2.20
N GLU A 87 7.43 -0.74 3.17
CA GLU A 87 6.49 -1.84 3.39
C GLU A 87 5.11 -1.33 3.82
N SER A 88 5.06 -0.31 4.69
CA SER A 88 3.80 0.33 5.12
C SER A 88 3.03 0.92 3.94
N LEU A 89 3.72 1.64 3.05
CA LEU A 89 3.14 2.23 1.84
C LEU A 89 2.70 1.15 0.83
N GLN A 90 3.51 0.12 0.61
CA GLN A 90 3.15 -1.00 -0.26
C GLN A 90 1.86 -1.68 0.22
N LYS A 91 1.76 -2.00 1.53
CA LYS A 91 0.56 -2.60 2.13
C LYS A 91 -0.67 -1.71 1.94
N TYR A 92 -0.51 -0.40 2.11
CA TYR A 92 -1.60 0.56 1.89
C TYR A 92 -2.10 0.51 0.44
N ILE A 93 -1.17 0.57 -0.52
CA ILE A 93 -1.47 0.49 -1.96
C ILE A 93 -2.14 -0.83 -2.32
N ASP A 94 -1.68 -1.96 -1.78
CA ASP A 94 -2.21 -3.28 -2.11
C ASP A 94 -3.66 -3.44 -1.62
N VAL A 95 -3.99 -2.87 -0.46
CA VAL A 95 -5.38 -2.79 0.00
C VAL A 95 -6.24 -1.98 -0.95
N PHE A 96 -5.74 -0.83 -1.42
CA PHE A 96 -6.48 -0.02 -2.39
C PHE A 96 -6.72 -0.74 -3.71
N LYS A 97 -5.70 -1.43 -4.25
CA LYS A 97 -5.81 -2.28 -5.44
C LYS A 97 -6.91 -3.33 -5.28
N LYS A 98 -6.95 -3.99 -4.13
CA LYS A 98 -7.96 -5.01 -3.83
C LYS A 98 -9.37 -4.41 -3.84
N ILE A 99 -9.59 -3.32 -3.09
CA ILE A 99 -10.90 -2.63 -3.03
C ILE A 99 -11.35 -2.18 -4.42
N ARG A 100 -10.44 -1.59 -5.21
CA ARG A 100 -10.74 -1.16 -6.58
C ARG A 100 -11.17 -2.34 -7.45
N SER A 101 -10.46 -3.46 -7.38
CA SER A 101 -10.79 -4.66 -8.16
C SER A 101 -12.16 -5.26 -7.79
N GLU A 102 -12.54 -5.18 -6.51
CA GLU A 102 -13.85 -5.62 -6.01
C GLU A 102 -14.97 -4.72 -6.55
N ILE A 103 -14.81 -3.40 -6.47
CA ILE A 103 -15.77 -2.41 -7.01
C ILE A 103 -15.94 -2.59 -8.54
N GLU A 104 -14.84 -2.78 -9.27
CA GLU A 104 -14.89 -2.99 -10.73
C GLU A 104 -15.60 -4.30 -11.11
N LYS A 105 -15.49 -5.33 -10.27
CA LYS A 105 -16.23 -6.59 -10.45
C LYS A 105 -17.73 -6.38 -10.20
N GLU A 106 -18.10 -5.75 -9.10
CA GLU A 106 -19.50 -5.46 -8.77
C GLU A 106 -20.19 -4.58 -9.82
N SER A 107 -19.49 -3.56 -10.33
CA SER A 107 -19.99 -2.69 -11.41
C SER A 107 -20.27 -3.47 -12.70
N ARG A 108 -19.40 -4.43 -13.05
CA ARG A 108 -19.60 -5.32 -14.21
C ARG A 108 -20.81 -6.23 -14.01
N ASP A 109 -20.93 -6.83 -12.83
CA ASP A 109 -22.06 -7.71 -12.49
C ASP A 109 -23.40 -6.96 -12.44
N TYR A 110 -23.39 -5.71 -11.99
CA TYR A 110 -24.57 -4.85 -12.04
C TYR A 110 -24.99 -4.55 -13.50
N LYS A 111 -24.03 -4.17 -14.36
CA LYS A 111 -24.28 -3.90 -15.77
C LYS A 111 -24.80 -5.14 -16.52
N SER A 112 -24.25 -6.32 -16.25
CA SER A 112 -24.72 -7.57 -16.87
C SER A 112 -26.16 -7.90 -16.47
N LYS A 113 -26.50 -7.80 -15.17
CA LYS A 113 -27.86 -7.99 -14.66
C LYS A 113 -28.87 -6.99 -15.22
N LYS A 114 -28.50 -5.71 -15.34
CA LYS A 114 -29.35 -4.67 -15.96
C LYS A 114 -29.60 -4.96 -17.45
N ARG A 115 -28.59 -5.46 -18.17
CA ARG A 115 -28.71 -5.86 -19.59
C ARG A 115 -29.65 -7.05 -19.77
N CYS A 116 -29.59 -8.06 -18.89
CA CYS A 116 -30.51 -9.20 -18.90
C CYS A 116 -31.97 -8.79 -18.63
N ARG A 117 -32.20 -7.85 -17.70
CA ARG A 117 -33.56 -7.32 -17.44
C ARG A 117 -34.13 -6.57 -18.65
N ASN A 118 -33.33 -5.72 -19.29
CA ASN A 118 -33.75 -4.96 -20.47
C ASN A 118 -34.03 -5.84 -21.70
N PHE A 119 -33.46 -7.06 -21.77
CA PHE A 119 -33.75 -8.02 -22.84
C PHE A 119 -35.06 -8.79 -22.59
N GLY A 120 -35.43 -9.02 -21.33
CA GLY A 120 -36.68 -9.70 -20.95
C GLY A 120 -37.94 -8.83 -21.10
N GLU A 121 -37.80 -7.50 -21.24
CA GLU A 121 -38.93 -6.57 -21.39
C GLU A 121 -39.27 -6.19 -22.83
N ARG A 122 -38.55 -6.72 -23.84
CA ARG A 122 -38.98 -6.58 -25.25
C ARG A 122 -40.19 -7.48 -25.49
N LYS A 123 -41.38 -6.99 -25.14
CA LYS A 123 -42.65 -7.54 -25.61
C LYS A 123 -42.62 -7.56 -27.14
N VAL A 124 -42.62 -8.77 -27.69
CA VAL A 124 -42.90 -9.02 -29.11
C VAL A 124 -44.37 -8.67 -29.31
N TYR A 125 -44.63 -7.53 -29.93
CA TYR A 125 -45.96 -7.24 -30.47
C TYR A 125 -46.00 -7.91 -31.84
N PHE A 126 -46.84 -8.95 -31.94
CA PHE A 126 -47.21 -9.61 -33.19
C PHE A 126 -48.20 -8.74 -33.98
#